data_AF-A0A8C3F3N4-F1
#
_entry.id   AF-A0A8C3F3N4-F1
#
_cell.length_a   1.000
_cell.length_b   1.000
_cell.length_c   1.000
_cell.angle_alpha   90.00
_cell.angle_beta   90.00
_cell.angle_gamma   90.00
#
_symmetry.space_group_name_H-M   'P 1'
#
loop_
_entity.id
_entity.type
_entity.pdbx_description
1 polymer ?
#
loop_
_entity_poly.entity_id
_entity_poly.type
_entity_poly.pdbx_seq_one_letter_code
_entity_poly.pdbx_strand_id
1 'polypeptide(L)'
;MRRKQKRLLQAVGLALAALVFLPNVGLWSLYRERQLEGGAGAAGAAAAAAGGEAQGSHVRQRKDVYFDDGQRKKDWHDKEAIRRDLERIGNGEQGKPYPMTDAEQVDQAYRENGFNIFVSDKISLNRSLPDIRHPNCNNKLYLEKLPNTSVIIPFHNEGWSSLLRTVHSILNRSPPELIAEIVLVDDFSDRGPSSKVEWEWHSHCHLTPAGGILSFQARVSTSGEGNR
;
A
#
# COMPACT_ATOMS: atom_id res chain seq x y z
N MET A 1 -15.58 48.79 38.83
CA MET A 1 -16.25 47.54 39.25
C MET A 1 -15.40 46.77 40.25
N ARG A 2 -15.93 46.48 41.45
CA ARG A 2 -15.21 45.77 42.52
C ARG A 2 -14.87 44.36 42.02
N ARG A 3 -13.64 43.84 42.26
CA ARG A 3 -13.14 42.56 41.71
C ARG A 3 -14.11 41.37 41.87
N LYS A 4 -14.92 41.38 42.93
CA LYS A 4 -15.99 40.41 43.18
C LYS A 4 -17.10 40.43 42.12
N GLN A 5 -17.50 41.60 41.63
CA GLN A 5 -18.50 41.76 40.56
C GLN A 5 -18.00 41.24 39.22
N LYS A 6 -16.70 41.38 38.91
CA LYS A 6 -16.11 40.85 37.67
C LYS A 6 -16.13 39.32 37.64
N ARG A 7 -15.81 38.67 38.78
CA ARG A 7 -15.88 37.21 38.91
C ARG A 7 -17.32 36.70 38.83
N LEU A 8 -18.26 37.45 39.40
CA LEU A 8 -19.69 37.11 39.29
C LEU A 8 -20.17 37.18 37.84
N LEU A 9 -19.83 38.26 37.11
CA LEU A 9 -20.17 38.39 35.68
C LEU A 9 -19.53 37.28 34.83
N GLN A 10 -18.27 36.91 35.09
CA GLN A 10 -17.62 35.81 34.37
C GLN A 10 -18.28 34.45 34.65
N ALA A 11 -18.65 34.18 35.90
CA ALA A 11 -19.32 32.93 36.26
C ALA A 11 -20.71 32.83 35.63
N VAL A 12 -21.48 33.92 35.63
CA VAL A 12 -22.80 33.97 34.98
C VAL A 12 -22.67 33.83 33.46
N GLY A 13 -21.67 34.46 32.85
CA GLY A 13 -21.40 34.32 31.42
C GLY A 13 -21.05 32.89 31.00
N LEU A 14 -20.21 32.21 31.79
CA LEU A 14 -19.87 30.80 31.54
C LEU A 14 -21.07 29.86 31.76
N ALA A 15 -21.92 30.13 32.75
CA ALA A 15 -23.13 29.34 32.99
C ALA A 15 -24.16 29.50 31.86
N LEU A 16 -24.33 30.72 31.33
CA LEU A 16 -25.19 30.98 30.17
C LEU A 16 -24.63 30.34 28.89
N ALA A 17 -23.32 30.40 28.65
CA ALA A 17 -22.68 29.69 27.55
C ALA A 17 -22.89 28.18 27.67
N ALA A 18 -22.70 27.61 28.87
CA ALA A 18 -22.95 26.20 29.10
C ALA A 18 -24.43 25.83 28.82
N LEU A 19 -25.40 26.63 29.27
CA LEU A 19 -26.83 26.38 29.00
C LEU A 19 -27.22 26.49 27.52
N VAL A 20 -26.51 27.29 26.72
CA VAL A 20 -26.77 27.42 25.27
C VAL A 20 -26.09 26.30 24.48
N PHE A 21 -24.88 25.89 24.88
CA PHE A 21 -24.10 24.90 24.14
C PHE A 21 -24.36 23.46 24.60
N LEU A 22 -24.67 23.19 25.87
CA LEU A 22 -24.90 21.84 26.41
C LEU A 22 -26.14 21.11 25.85
N PRO A 23 -27.29 21.75 25.57
CA PRO A 23 -28.45 21.04 25.04
C PRO A 23 -28.23 20.51 23.61
N ASN A 24 -27.33 21.15 22.85
CA ASN A 24 -27.06 20.81 21.46
C ASN A 24 -25.91 19.80 21.27
N VAL A 25 -25.06 19.57 22.29
CA VAL A 25 -24.04 18.50 22.24
C VAL A 25 -24.65 17.11 22.46
N GLY A 26 -25.73 17.02 23.26
CA GLY A 26 -26.43 15.75 23.51
C GLY A 26 -27.13 15.19 22.26
N LEU A 27 -27.73 16.05 21.42
CA LEU A 27 -28.31 15.61 20.15
C LEU A 27 -27.27 15.25 19.09
N TRP A 28 -26.09 15.89 19.09
CA TRP A 28 -24.99 15.52 18.19
C TRP A 28 -24.32 14.20 18.57
N SER A 29 -24.29 13.85 19.87
CA SER A 29 -23.85 12.53 20.34
C SER A 29 -24.79 11.42 19.84
N LEU A 30 -26.11 11.61 19.98
CA LEU A 30 -27.11 10.64 19.53
C LEU A 30 -27.23 10.56 17.99
N TYR A 31 -26.92 11.64 17.25
CA TYR A 31 -26.86 11.59 15.78
C TYR A 31 -25.63 10.81 15.28
N ARG A 32 -24.50 10.85 16.01
CA ARG A 32 -23.31 10.07 15.69
C ARG A 32 -23.48 8.58 16.01
N GLU A 33 -24.32 8.22 16.99
CA GLU A 33 -24.62 6.82 17.33
C GLU A 33 -25.54 6.14 16.29
N ARG A 34 -26.46 6.88 15.65
CA ARG A 34 -27.41 6.32 14.67
C ARG A 34 -26.79 5.92 13.32
N GLN A 35 -25.57 6.37 13.01
CA GLN A 35 -24.82 5.94 11.83
C GLN A 35 -24.07 4.61 12.07
N LEU A 36 -23.93 4.16 13.32
CA LEU A 36 -23.31 2.86 13.65
C LEU A 36 -24.34 1.73 13.85
N GLU A 37 -25.61 2.05 14.13
CA GLU A 37 -26.68 1.03 14.29
C GLU A 37 -27.75 1.03 13.17
N GLY A 38 -27.66 1.93 12.18
CA GLY A 38 -28.58 2.02 11.04
C GLY A 38 -28.49 0.92 9.97
N GLY A 39 -27.82 -0.20 10.27
CA GLY A 39 -27.73 -1.37 9.38
C GLY A 39 -28.67 -2.52 9.72
N ALA A 40 -29.35 -2.50 10.87
CA ALA A 40 -30.19 -3.61 11.29
C ALA A 40 -31.41 -3.15 12.12
N GLY A 41 -32.61 -3.46 11.63
CA GLY A 41 -33.79 -3.65 12.48
C GLY A 41 -34.75 -2.45 12.65
N ALA A 42 -35.39 -2.00 11.57
CA ALA A 42 -36.67 -1.29 11.71
C ALA A 42 -37.82 -2.31 11.73
N ALA A 43 -38.29 -2.67 12.93
CA ALA A 43 -39.56 -3.35 13.13
C ALA A 43 -40.58 -2.32 13.65
N GLY A 44 -41.58 -2.01 12.83
CA GLY A 44 -42.78 -1.27 13.19
C GLY A 44 -43.92 -1.75 12.29
N ALA A 45 -44.91 -2.37 12.91
CA ALA A 45 -46.00 -3.14 12.30
C ALA A 45 -47.01 -2.31 11.49
N ALA A 46 -47.53 -2.84 10.38
CA ALA A 46 -48.89 -3.41 10.28
C ALA A 46 -49.35 -3.64 8.81
N ALA A 47 -50.19 -4.68 8.66
CA ALA A 47 -51.15 -4.98 7.58
C ALA A 47 -50.72 -5.85 6.37
N ALA A 48 -50.91 -7.17 6.56
CA ALA A 48 -51.57 -8.15 5.69
C ALA A 48 -51.66 -7.92 4.17
N ALA A 49 -51.03 -8.81 3.38
CA ALA A 49 -51.70 -9.92 2.68
C ALA A 49 -50.90 -10.36 1.42
N ALA A 50 -50.96 -11.67 1.16
CA ALA A 50 -50.69 -12.37 -0.10
C ALA A 50 -49.22 -12.66 -0.49
N GLY A 51 -48.87 -13.95 -0.36
CA GLY A 51 -48.16 -14.78 -1.34
C GLY A 51 -46.90 -14.24 -2.03
N GLY A 52 -45.75 -14.85 -1.77
CA GLY A 52 -44.56 -14.65 -2.59
C GLY A 52 -43.36 -15.47 -2.12
N GLU A 53 -42.90 -16.37 -2.98
CA GLU A 53 -41.87 -17.39 -2.76
C GLU A 53 -40.49 -16.88 -2.32
N ALA A 54 -39.79 -17.76 -1.60
CA ALA A 54 -38.40 -17.64 -1.23
C ALA A 54 -37.46 -17.73 -2.47
N GLN A 55 -37.02 -16.59 -3.00
CA GLN A 55 -35.95 -16.51 -4.01
C GLN A 55 -35.06 -15.26 -3.84
N GLY A 56 -34.50 -15.02 -2.64
CA GLY A 56 -33.70 -13.82 -2.36
C GLY A 56 -32.19 -14.00 -2.19
N SER A 57 -31.72 -15.20 -1.84
CA SER A 57 -30.33 -15.39 -1.36
C SER A 57 -29.31 -15.55 -2.50
N HIS A 58 -29.70 -16.22 -3.60
CA HIS A 58 -28.78 -16.50 -4.72
C HIS A 58 -28.42 -15.26 -5.55
N VAL A 59 -29.31 -14.26 -5.63
CA VAL A 59 -29.07 -13.05 -6.43
C VAL A 59 -28.02 -12.14 -5.77
N ARG A 60 -28.00 -12.09 -4.42
CA ARG A 60 -27.06 -11.26 -3.65
C ARG A 60 -25.62 -11.80 -3.77
N GLN A 61 -25.43 -13.10 -3.60
CA GLN A 61 -24.12 -13.73 -3.77
C GLN A 61 -23.53 -13.55 -5.18
N ARG A 62 -24.38 -13.50 -6.22
CA ARG A 62 -23.93 -13.31 -7.61
C ARG A 62 -23.36 -11.91 -7.86
N LYS A 63 -23.90 -10.86 -7.22
CA LYS A 63 -23.39 -9.46 -7.35
C LYS A 63 -22.06 -9.23 -6.63
N ASP A 64 -21.77 -10.00 -5.61
CA ASP A 64 -20.50 -9.89 -4.86
C ASP A 64 -19.31 -10.43 -5.68
N VAL A 65 -19.57 -11.40 -6.58
CA VAL A 65 -18.53 -12.09 -7.37
C VAL A 65 -18.36 -11.50 -8.78
N TYR A 66 -19.35 -10.76 -9.30
CA TYR A 66 -19.32 -10.19 -10.64
C TYR A 66 -19.55 -8.67 -10.63
N PHE A 67 -18.97 -7.95 -11.59
CA PHE A 67 -19.35 -6.57 -11.91
C PHE A 67 -20.66 -6.56 -12.72
N ASP A 68 -21.28 -5.38 -12.84
CA ASP A 68 -22.56 -5.22 -13.55
C ASP A 68 -22.44 -5.54 -15.05
N ASP A 69 -21.23 -5.47 -15.61
CA ASP A 69 -20.89 -5.86 -16.99
C ASP A 69 -20.64 -7.38 -17.17
N GLY A 70 -20.79 -8.17 -16.11
CA GLY A 70 -20.58 -9.61 -16.11
C GLY A 70 -19.13 -10.06 -15.90
N GLN A 71 -18.18 -9.13 -15.67
CA GLN A 71 -16.79 -9.48 -15.42
C GLN A 71 -16.58 -10.00 -14.00
N ARG A 72 -15.75 -11.04 -13.82
CA ARG A 72 -15.49 -11.65 -12.50
C ARG A 72 -14.56 -10.78 -11.66
N LYS A 73 -14.89 -10.65 -10.37
CA LYS A 73 -14.08 -10.01 -9.34
C LYS A 73 -13.09 -11.01 -8.72
N LYS A 74 -11.86 -10.56 -8.45
CA LYS A 74 -10.79 -11.28 -7.74
C LYS A 74 -10.27 -10.42 -6.60
N ASP A 75 -10.03 -11.05 -5.45
CA ASP A 75 -9.22 -10.48 -4.38
C ASP A 75 -7.74 -10.67 -4.76
N TRP A 76 -7.03 -9.56 -4.95
CA TRP A 76 -5.61 -9.57 -5.33
C TRP A 76 -4.67 -9.45 -4.13
N HIS A 77 -5.19 -9.43 -2.91
CA HIS A 77 -4.35 -9.40 -1.70
C HIS A 77 -3.72 -10.79 -1.46
N ASP A 78 -2.41 -10.89 -1.57
CA ASP A 78 -1.66 -12.06 -1.12
C ASP A 78 -1.54 -12.06 0.41
N LYS A 79 -2.47 -12.75 1.06
CA LYS A 79 -2.56 -12.83 2.53
C LYS A 79 -1.35 -13.56 3.14
N GLU A 80 -0.77 -14.52 2.43
CA GLU A 80 0.41 -15.24 2.92
C GLU A 80 1.68 -14.39 2.82
N ALA A 81 1.83 -13.59 1.75
CA ALA A 81 2.90 -12.60 1.68
C ALA A 81 2.75 -11.54 2.77
N ILE A 82 1.54 -11.03 3.01
CA ILE A 82 1.27 -10.07 4.09
C ILE A 82 1.65 -10.67 5.45
N ARG A 83 1.22 -11.92 5.74
CA ARG A 83 1.56 -12.62 6.99
C ARG A 83 3.07 -12.79 7.16
N ARG A 84 3.77 -13.23 6.12
CA ARG A 84 5.24 -13.35 6.15
C ARG A 84 5.92 -12.01 6.36
N ASP A 85 5.46 -10.95 5.69
CA ASP A 85 6.01 -9.61 5.86
C ASP A 85 5.76 -9.07 7.28
N LEU A 86 4.63 -9.39 7.93
CA LEU A 86 4.37 -9.03 9.34
C LEU A 86 5.31 -9.73 10.33
N GLU A 87 5.74 -10.95 10.03
CA GLU A 87 6.65 -11.73 10.87
C GLU A 87 8.12 -11.31 10.72
N ARG A 88 8.46 -10.46 9.74
CA ARG A 88 9.85 -10.04 9.50
C ARG A 88 10.38 -9.15 10.61
N ILE A 89 11.61 -9.45 11.01
CA ILE A 89 12.39 -8.72 12.01
C ILE A 89 13.73 -8.29 11.43
N GLY A 90 14.20 -7.12 11.82
CA GLY A 90 15.45 -6.57 11.33
C GLY A 90 15.43 -5.04 11.27
N ASN A 91 16.58 -4.48 10.92
CA ASN A 91 16.74 -3.05 10.78
C ASN A 91 15.96 -2.55 9.55
N GLY A 92 15.09 -1.56 9.76
CA GLY A 92 14.25 -1.00 8.70
C GLY A 92 13.00 -1.81 8.34
N GLU A 93 12.76 -2.95 9.00
CA GLU A 93 11.52 -3.73 8.84
C GLU A 93 10.31 -2.97 9.39
N GLN A 94 9.12 -3.25 8.83
CA GLN A 94 7.88 -2.52 9.11
C GLN A 94 7.99 -1.00 8.88
N GLY A 95 8.94 -0.58 8.02
CA GLY A 95 9.24 0.83 7.78
C GLY A 95 9.73 1.60 9.02
N LYS A 96 10.20 0.91 10.05
CA LYS A 96 10.75 1.55 11.25
C LYS A 96 12.03 2.31 10.91
N PRO A 97 12.33 3.42 11.60
CA PRO A 97 13.59 4.12 11.41
C PRO A 97 14.78 3.21 11.75
N TYR A 98 15.86 3.32 10.98
CA TYR A 98 17.10 2.62 11.26
C TYR A 98 17.77 3.22 12.52
N PRO A 99 18.26 2.41 13.47
CA PRO A 99 18.99 2.92 14.63
C PRO A 99 20.36 3.46 14.21
N MET A 100 20.45 4.77 13.99
CA MET A 100 21.68 5.44 13.54
C MET A 100 22.72 5.50 14.65
N THR A 101 23.98 5.29 14.28
CA THR A 101 25.18 5.53 15.08
C THR A 101 26.00 6.67 14.46
N ASP A 102 27.05 7.13 15.13
CA ASP A 102 27.91 8.22 14.63
C ASP A 102 28.54 7.90 13.26
N ALA A 103 28.73 6.61 12.94
CA ALA A 103 29.26 6.16 11.65
C ALA A 103 28.31 6.43 10.47
N GLU A 104 27.00 6.48 10.70
CA GLU A 104 26.00 6.78 9.65
C GLU A 104 25.64 8.25 9.56
N GLN A 105 26.04 9.07 10.54
CA GLN A 105 25.77 10.52 10.59
C GLN A 105 26.88 11.34 9.91
N VAL A 106 27.57 10.74 8.94
CA VAL A 106 28.63 11.41 8.20
C VAL A 106 28.07 12.05 6.92
N ASP A 107 28.47 13.29 6.64
CA ASP A 107 28.00 14.02 5.44
C ASP A 107 28.32 13.26 4.14
N GLN A 108 29.39 12.47 4.12
CA GLN A 108 29.75 11.63 2.98
C GLN A 108 28.61 10.68 2.57
N ALA A 109 27.80 10.22 3.52
CA ALA A 109 26.69 9.31 3.26
C ALA A 109 25.60 9.95 2.37
N TYR A 110 25.54 11.28 2.26
CA TYR A 110 24.54 12.01 1.48
C TYR A 110 25.08 12.60 0.17
N ARG A 111 26.41 12.79 0.05
CA ARG A 111 27.02 13.51 -1.09
C ARG A 111 26.75 12.86 -2.44
N GLU A 112 26.68 11.53 -2.46
CA GLU A 112 26.59 10.77 -3.69
C GLU A 112 25.17 10.72 -4.27
N ASN A 113 24.15 10.56 -3.42
CA ASN A 113 22.79 10.28 -3.88
C ASN A 113 21.73 11.25 -3.33
N GLY A 114 22.09 12.18 -2.46
CA GLY A 114 21.14 13.08 -1.78
C GLY A 114 20.35 12.41 -0.65
N PHE A 115 20.58 11.13 -0.39
CA PHE A 115 20.04 10.36 0.74
C PHE A 115 21.15 9.49 1.36
N ASN A 116 20.93 9.00 2.59
CA ASN A 116 21.91 8.22 3.34
C ASN A 116 22.12 6.81 2.73
N ILE A 117 23.15 6.67 1.90
CA ILE A 117 23.45 5.39 1.25
C ILE A 117 23.91 4.31 2.26
N PHE A 118 24.61 4.70 3.33
CA PHE A 118 25.08 3.75 4.35
C PHE A 118 23.93 3.09 5.10
N VAL A 119 22.90 3.87 5.45
CA VAL A 119 21.67 3.33 6.03
C VAL A 119 20.95 2.45 5.02
N SER A 120 20.87 2.89 3.75
CA SER A 120 20.25 2.13 2.65
C SER A 120 20.89 0.75 2.47
N ASP A 121 22.22 0.64 2.56
CA ASP A 121 22.97 -0.61 2.40
C ASP A 121 22.77 -1.57 3.58
N LYS A 122 22.54 -1.05 4.78
CA LYS A 122 22.31 -1.86 5.99
C LYS A 122 20.86 -2.32 6.16
N ILE A 123 19.94 -1.77 5.37
CA ILE A 123 18.55 -2.20 5.34
C ILE A 123 18.38 -3.27 4.27
N SER A 124 17.62 -4.33 4.58
CA SER A 124 17.32 -5.40 3.64
C SER A 124 16.73 -4.89 2.32
N LEU A 125 17.14 -5.47 1.19
CA LEU A 125 16.53 -5.22 -0.12
C LEU A 125 15.05 -5.64 -0.15
N ASN A 126 14.70 -6.67 0.60
CA ASN A 126 13.36 -7.22 0.70
C ASN A 126 12.63 -6.77 1.98
N ARG A 127 12.90 -5.57 2.51
CA ARG A 127 12.26 -5.12 3.76
C ARG A 127 10.73 -5.10 3.68
N SER A 128 10.07 -5.42 4.79
CA SER A 128 8.65 -5.22 5.01
C SER A 128 8.31 -3.74 5.23
N LEU A 129 7.07 -3.37 4.88
CA LEU A 129 6.54 -2.01 5.03
C LEU A 129 5.24 -2.06 5.85
N PRO A 130 4.93 -1.00 6.61
CA PRO A 130 3.68 -0.94 7.35
C PRO A 130 2.53 -0.67 6.37
N ASP A 131 1.40 -1.33 6.59
CA ASP A 131 0.19 -1.05 5.81
C ASP A 131 -0.51 0.22 6.33
N ILE A 132 -0.24 1.35 5.66
CA ILE A 132 -0.84 2.65 5.97
C ILE A 132 -2.05 2.97 5.08
N ARG A 133 -2.55 2.00 4.30
CA ARG A 133 -3.68 2.21 3.40
C ARG A 133 -4.96 2.48 4.20
N HIS A 134 -5.94 3.11 3.56
CA HIS A 134 -7.25 3.31 4.17
C HIS A 134 -7.89 1.93 4.49
N PRO A 135 -8.58 1.73 5.64
CA PRO A 135 -9.14 0.42 6.02
C PRO A 135 -10.02 -0.24 4.95
N ASN A 136 -10.77 0.57 4.19
CA ASN A 136 -11.60 0.09 3.09
C ASN A 136 -10.81 -0.54 1.93
N CYS A 137 -9.51 -0.26 1.77
CA CYS A 137 -8.68 -0.82 0.70
C CYS A 137 -8.51 -2.34 0.83
N ASN A 138 -8.47 -2.86 2.05
CA ASN A 138 -8.30 -4.30 2.28
C ASN A 138 -9.52 -5.14 1.84
N ASN A 139 -10.68 -4.49 1.67
CA ASN A 139 -11.93 -5.13 1.23
C ASN A 139 -12.22 -4.87 -0.26
N LYS A 140 -11.30 -4.24 -1.01
CA LYS A 140 -11.50 -3.94 -2.43
C LYS A 140 -11.21 -5.17 -3.28
N LEU A 141 -12.12 -5.45 -4.20
CA LEU A 141 -11.98 -6.46 -5.24
C LEU A 141 -11.81 -5.77 -6.59
N TYR A 142 -11.00 -6.37 -7.45
CA TYR A 142 -10.73 -5.85 -8.80
C TYR A 142 -11.11 -6.91 -9.83
N LEU A 143 -11.01 -6.53 -11.11
CA LEU A 143 -11.18 -7.48 -12.19
C LEU A 143 -10.18 -8.63 -12.08
N GLU A 144 -10.65 -9.84 -12.36
CA GLU A 144 -9.76 -10.98 -12.45
C GLU A 144 -8.83 -10.88 -13.67
N LYS A 145 -9.36 -10.42 -14.80
CA LYS A 145 -8.59 -10.24 -16.03
C LYS A 145 -8.20 -8.78 -16.15
N LEU A 146 -6.96 -8.49 -15.81
CA LEU A 146 -6.35 -7.17 -15.97
C LEU A 146 -5.37 -7.19 -17.15
N PRO A 147 -5.17 -6.05 -17.83
CA PRO A 147 -4.10 -5.93 -18.82
C PRO A 147 -2.74 -6.11 -18.14
N ASN A 148 -1.79 -6.68 -18.88
CA ASN A 148 -0.40 -6.71 -18.44
C ASN A 148 0.23 -5.31 -18.51
N THR A 149 1.31 -5.10 -17.76
CA THR A 149 2.05 -3.83 -17.74
C THR A 149 3.55 -4.07 -17.84
N SER A 150 4.23 -3.18 -18.58
CA SER A 150 5.70 -3.10 -18.61
C SER A 150 6.15 -2.01 -17.65
N VAL A 151 7.05 -2.34 -16.72
CA VAL A 151 7.57 -1.39 -15.73
C VAL A 151 8.90 -0.84 -16.22
N ILE A 152 8.96 0.45 -16.50
CA ILE A 152 10.17 1.13 -16.99
C ILE A 152 10.76 1.97 -15.86
N ILE A 153 12.04 1.74 -15.54
CA ILE A 153 12.76 2.43 -14.48
C ILE A 153 13.96 3.15 -15.12
N PRO A 154 13.85 4.46 -15.42
CA PRO A 154 15.01 5.25 -15.77
C PRO A 154 15.88 5.49 -14.52
N PHE A 155 17.20 5.34 -14.65
CA PHE A 155 18.14 5.64 -13.59
C PHE A 155 19.37 6.37 -14.13
N HIS A 156 19.91 7.29 -13.33
CA HIS A 156 21.17 7.99 -13.60
C HIS A 156 21.96 8.09 -12.30
N ASN A 157 23.13 7.44 -12.24
CA ASN A 157 24.02 7.48 -11.07
C ASN A 157 23.32 7.11 -9.73
N GLU A 158 22.29 6.27 -9.78
CA GLU A 158 21.48 5.87 -8.61
C GLU A 158 22.27 4.94 -7.66
N GLY A 159 21.93 4.97 -6.37
CA GLY A 159 22.51 4.07 -5.38
C GLY A 159 22.15 2.60 -5.67
N TRP A 160 23.11 1.69 -5.52
CA TRP A 160 22.87 0.27 -5.82
C TRP A 160 21.76 -0.35 -4.96
N SER A 161 21.82 -0.11 -3.63
CA SER A 161 20.84 -0.65 -2.70
C SER A 161 19.44 -0.04 -2.87
N SER A 162 19.33 1.22 -3.28
CA SER A 162 18.03 1.85 -3.59
C SER A 162 17.44 1.27 -4.86
N LEU A 163 18.22 1.20 -5.94
CA LEU A 163 17.77 0.66 -7.23
C LEU A 163 17.32 -0.81 -7.10
N LEU A 164 18.15 -1.66 -6.48
CA LEU A 164 17.79 -3.07 -6.27
C LEU A 164 16.56 -3.25 -5.41
N ARG A 165 16.41 -2.45 -4.35
CA ARG A 165 15.23 -2.52 -3.49
C ARG A 165 13.95 -2.12 -4.23
N THR A 166 14.04 -1.20 -5.18
CA THR A 166 12.93 -0.89 -6.09
C THR A 166 12.54 -2.11 -6.92
N VAL A 167 13.51 -2.75 -7.60
CA VAL A 167 13.27 -3.95 -8.40
C VAL A 167 12.69 -5.10 -7.56
N HIS A 168 13.30 -5.37 -6.41
CA HIS A 168 12.81 -6.39 -5.46
C HIS A 168 11.40 -6.10 -4.96
N SER A 169 11.05 -4.84 -4.73
CA SER A 169 9.70 -4.47 -4.31
C SER A 169 8.67 -4.79 -5.40
N ILE A 170 9.01 -4.56 -6.67
CA ILE A 170 8.14 -4.87 -7.82
C ILE A 170 7.97 -6.37 -7.94
N LEU A 171 9.07 -7.13 -7.93
CA LEU A 171 9.04 -8.59 -8.08
C LEU A 171 8.25 -9.28 -6.97
N ASN A 172 8.37 -8.81 -5.72
CA ASN A 172 7.75 -9.47 -4.58
C ASN A 172 6.31 -9.02 -4.30
N ARG A 173 5.91 -7.81 -4.73
CA ARG A 173 4.59 -7.23 -4.41
C ARG A 173 3.67 -7.05 -5.61
N SER A 174 4.13 -7.42 -6.80
CA SER A 174 3.31 -7.44 -8.01
C SER A 174 2.99 -8.87 -8.40
N PRO A 175 1.72 -9.21 -8.69
CA PRO A 175 1.39 -10.52 -9.24
C PRO A 175 2.15 -10.76 -10.54
N PRO A 176 2.89 -11.89 -10.67
CA PRO A 176 3.76 -12.13 -11.83
C PRO A 176 2.96 -12.24 -13.13
N GLU A 177 1.69 -12.64 -13.08
CA GLU A 177 0.82 -12.69 -14.27
C GLU A 177 0.46 -11.31 -14.84
N LEU A 178 0.63 -10.24 -14.07
CA LEU A 178 0.30 -8.87 -14.50
C LEU A 178 1.50 -8.09 -15.02
N ILE A 179 2.73 -8.55 -14.78
CA ILE A 179 3.92 -7.85 -15.22
C ILE A 179 4.45 -8.54 -16.48
N ALA A 180 4.54 -7.81 -17.58
CA ALA A 180 5.09 -8.32 -18.84
C ALA A 180 6.62 -8.35 -18.78
N GLU A 181 7.24 -7.24 -18.36
CA GLU A 181 8.69 -7.07 -18.26
C GLU A 181 9.04 -5.92 -17.31
N ILE A 182 10.29 -5.91 -16.84
CA ILE A 182 10.89 -4.80 -16.10
C ILE A 182 12.10 -4.32 -16.92
N VAL A 183 12.05 -3.07 -17.37
CA VAL A 183 13.09 -2.46 -18.20
C VAL A 183 13.84 -1.42 -17.37
N LEU A 184 15.11 -1.68 -17.10
CA LEU A 184 16.02 -0.71 -16.50
C LEU A 184 16.68 0.09 -17.62
N VAL A 185 16.48 1.41 -17.61
CA VAL A 185 17.00 2.33 -18.63
C VAL A 185 18.09 3.17 -17.98
N ASP A 186 19.33 2.95 -18.39
CA ASP A 186 20.47 3.75 -17.94
C ASP A 186 20.51 5.06 -18.74
N ASP A 187 20.34 6.19 -18.06
CA ASP A 187 20.46 7.53 -18.63
C ASP A 187 21.90 8.04 -18.48
N PHE A 188 22.83 7.35 -19.14
CA PHE A 188 24.25 7.70 -19.21
C PHE A 188 24.89 7.87 -17.81
N SER A 189 24.83 6.84 -16.97
CA SER A 189 25.50 6.86 -15.67
C SER A 189 27.02 6.86 -15.81
N ASP A 190 27.69 7.78 -15.11
CA ASP A 190 29.16 7.86 -15.05
C ASP A 190 29.76 6.84 -14.07
N ARG A 191 28.93 6.36 -13.13
CA ARG A 191 29.28 5.27 -12.23
C ARG A 191 29.25 3.97 -13.02
N GLY A 192 30.42 3.56 -13.52
CA GLY A 192 30.59 2.24 -14.14
C GLY A 192 30.03 1.14 -13.23
N PRO A 193 29.54 0.01 -13.77
CA PRO A 193 28.98 -1.07 -12.98
C PRO A 193 30.01 -1.45 -11.92
N SER A 194 29.75 -1.05 -10.68
CA SER A 194 30.64 -1.34 -9.56
C SER A 194 30.83 -2.85 -9.57
N SER A 195 32.08 -3.28 -9.77
CA SER A 195 32.53 -4.63 -10.08
C SER A 195 32.30 -5.64 -8.95
N LYS A 196 31.09 -5.70 -8.41
CA LYS A 196 30.68 -6.50 -7.25
C LYS A 196 29.30 -7.15 -7.39
N VAL A 197 28.69 -7.10 -8.57
CA VAL A 197 27.61 -8.02 -8.92
C VAL A 197 27.94 -8.58 -10.30
N GLU A 198 28.69 -9.68 -10.28
CA GLU A 198 28.62 -10.65 -11.36
C GLU A 198 27.17 -11.09 -11.43
N TRP A 199 26.45 -10.57 -12.42
CA TRP A 199 25.10 -11.00 -12.70
C TRP A 199 25.16 -12.42 -13.24
N GLU A 200 25.20 -13.40 -12.34
CA GLU A 200 25.01 -14.81 -12.68
C GLU A 200 23.52 -15.05 -12.99
N TRP A 201 23.02 -14.42 -14.04
CA TRP A 201 21.88 -14.96 -14.77
C TRP A 201 22.42 -16.17 -15.53
N HIS A 202 22.31 -17.35 -14.93
CA HIS A 202 22.42 -18.59 -15.69
C HIS A 202 21.44 -18.50 -16.86
N SER A 203 21.97 -18.19 -18.03
CA SER A 203 21.29 -18.31 -19.32
C SER A 203 21.16 -19.78 -19.66
N HIS A 204 20.49 -20.56 -18.82
CA HIS A 204 20.05 -21.89 -19.20
C HIS A 204 18.66 -21.75 -19.81
N CYS A 205 18.63 -21.45 -21.10
CA CYS A 205 17.51 -21.82 -21.95
C CYS A 205 17.42 -23.36 -21.98
N HIS A 206 16.83 -23.97 -20.96
CA HIS A 206 16.32 -25.32 -21.05
C HIS A 206 14.85 -25.25 -21.47
N LEU A 207 14.61 -25.47 -22.77
CA LEU A 207 13.31 -25.91 -23.24
C LEU A 207 13.07 -27.32 -22.67
N THR A 208 12.23 -27.46 -21.65
CA THR A 208 11.69 -28.77 -21.29
C THR A 208 10.49 -29.08 -22.19
N PRO A 209 10.41 -30.28 -22.81
CA PRO A 209 9.30 -30.65 -23.69
C PRO A 209 7.94 -30.84 -22.98
N ALA A 210 7.84 -30.58 -21.68
CA ALA A 210 6.63 -30.79 -20.90
C ALA A 210 6.37 -29.58 -20.02
N GLY A 211 5.25 -28.91 -20.26
CA GLY A 211 4.92 -27.60 -19.73
C GLY A 211 5.06 -27.45 -18.22
N GLY A 212 5.68 -26.34 -17.81
CA GLY A 212 5.73 -25.86 -16.43
C GLY A 212 6.78 -24.77 -16.23
N ILE A 213 6.34 -23.65 -15.62
CA ILE A 213 7.12 -22.51 -15.08
C ILE A 213 7.44 -21.38 -16.09
N LEU A 214 6.75 -20.24 -15.91
CA LEU A 214 7.08 -18.94 -16.50
C LEU A 214 8.37 -18.41 -15.87
N SER A 215 9.49 -18.54 -16.60
CA SER A 215 10.71 -17.80 -16.29
C SER A 215 10.46 -16.32 -16.51
N PHE A 216 10.49 -15.54 -15.43
CA PHE A 216 10.35 -14.10 -15.46
C PHE A 216 11.71 -13.49 -15.83
N GLN A 217 11.94 -13.21 -17.11
CA GLN A 217 13.17 -12.59 -17.58
C GLN A 217 13.10 -11.08 -17.34
N ALA A 218 13.86 -10.58 -16.35
CA ALA A 218 14.23 -9.18 -16.30
C ALA A 218 15.25 -8.92 -17.43
N ARG A 219 14.82 -8.26 -18.51
CA ARG A 219 15.72 -7.86 -19.60
C ARG A 219 16.26 -6.47 -19.32
N VAL A 220 17.53 -6.39 -18.93
CA VAL A 220 18.27 -5.12 -18.92
C VAL A 220 18.68 -4.82 -20.35
N SER A 221 18.14 -3.76 -20.94
CA SER A 221 18.53 -3.28 -22.27
C SER A 221 19.38 -2.03 -22.08
N THR A 222 20.70 -2.18 -22.06
CA THR A 222 21.62 -1.05 -22.11
C THR A 222 21.67 -0.53 -23.55
N SER A 223 20.99 0.59 -23.81
CA SER A 223 21.14 1.32 -25.07
C SER A 223 22.45 2.11 -25.03
N GLY A 224 23.54 1.52 -25.51
CA GLY A 224 24.87 2.12 -25.41
C GLY A 224 25.87 1.66 -26.47
N GLU A 225 25.46 1.64 -27.75
CA GLU A 225 26.41 1.59 -28.87
C GLU A 225 25.98 2.62 -29.93
N GLY A 226 26.30 3.88 -29.65
CA GLY A 226 26.17 5.00 -30.58
C GLY A 226 27.55 5.52 -30.92
N ASN A 227 28.22 4.86 -31.86
CA ASN A 227 29.47 5.29 -32.48
C ASN A 227 29.30 6.68 -33.12
N ARG A 228 30.00 7.70 -32.60
CA ARG A 228 30.39 8.89 -33.37
C ARG A 228 31.48 9.71 -32.68
#